data_AF-A0A6B0UXA4-F1
#
_entry.id   AF-A0A6B0UXA4-F1
#
_cell.length_a   1.000
_cell.length_b   1.000
_cell.length_c   1.000
_cell.angle_alpha   90.00
_cell.angle_beta   90.00
_cell.angle_gamma   90.00
#
_symmetry.space_group_name_H-M   'P 1'
#
loop_
_entity.id
_entity.type
_entity.pdbx_description
1 polymer ?
#
loop_
_entity_poly.entity_id
_entity_poly.type
_entity_poly.pdbx_seq_one_letter_code
_entity_poly.pdbx_strand_id
1 'polypeptide(L)'
;MKNHRAYSLRKRLIIVGVLMLLSVILLDLLNRKCAKNFSIVEVGFRTRSKKKERNLSDNRESPETENYILHPANLCKIGNSLVHLDYLVLIYSAPKHFDQRNAIRETWASELKRVSNSRAAFLLARTKDDKAQGAIESESYLHADIIQGTYMDHYQNLTLKAKT
;
A
#
# COMPACT_ATOMS: atom_id res chain seq x y z
N MET A 1 15.32 54.40 29.44
CA MET A 1 14.07 53.88 28.83
C MET A 1 14.25 52.93 27.63
N LYS A 2 15.48 52.51 27.22
CA LYS A 2 15.69 51.60 26.07
C LYS A 2 15.52 50.10 26.41
N ASN A 3 15.64 49.73 27.69
CA ASN A 3 15.67 48.33 28.13
C ASN A 3 14.31 47.62 28.07
N HIS A 4 13.21 48.34 28.31
CA HIS A 4 11.86 47.77 28.27
C HIS A 4 11.43 47.38 26.84
N ARG A 5 11.84 48.17 25.84
CA ARG A 5 11.54 47.93 24.41
C ARG A 5 12.37 46.77 23.85
N ALA A 6 13.63 46.66 24.26
CA ALA A 6 14.47 45.51 23.93
C ALA A 6 13.96 44.21 24.58
N TYR A 7 13.47 44.30 25.82
CA TYR A 7 12.88 43.17 26.53
C TYR A 7 11.57 42.69 25.89
N SER A 8 10.68 43.60 25.50
CA SER A 8 9.44 43.23 24.81
C SER A 8 9.71 42.63 23.42
N LEU A 9 10.73 43.12 22.71
CA LEU A 9 11.14 42.56 21.42
C LEU A 9 11.74 41.15 21.57
N ARG A 10 12.63 40.95 22.54
CA ARG A 10 13.21 39.62 22.85
C ARG A 10 12.13 38.62 23.25
N LYS A 11 11.17 39.02 24.08
CA LYS A 11 10.03 38.16 24.45
C LYS A 11 9.19 37.76 23.24
N ARG A 12 8.90 38.70 22.34
CA ARG A 12 8.15 38.38 21.10
C ARG A 12 8.91 37.40 20.21
N LEU A 13 10.22 37.57 20.05
CA LEU A 13 11.05 36.64 19.27
C LEU A 13 11.05 35.22 19.87
N ILE A 14 11.14 35.11 21.20
CA ILE A 14 11.07 33.82 21.89
C ILE A 14 9.70 33.17 21.68
N ILE A 15 8.61 33.92 21.84
CA ILE A 15 7.25 33.40 21.65
C ILE A 15 7.05 32.92 20.21
N VAL A 16 7.45 33.70 19.21
CA VAL A 16 7.36 33.30 17.80
C VAL A 16 8.20 32.05 17.53
N GLY A 17 9.41 31.98 18.08
CA GLY A 17 10.25 30.78 17.97
C GLY A 17 9.61 29.53 18.57
N VAL A 18 9.01 29.64 19.76
CA VAL A 18 8.29 28.54 20.41
C VAL A 18 7.06 28.12 19.61
N LEU A 19 6.29 29.06 19.07
CA LEU A 19 5.13 28.76 18.24
C LEU A 19 5.52 28.07 16.93
N MET A 20 6.61 28.51 16.29
CA MET A 20 7.14 27.86 15.09
C MET A 20 7.61 26.44 15.39
N LEU A 21 8.38 26.23 16.46
CA LEU A 21 8.82 24.89 16.87
C LEU A 21 7.63 23.98 17.21
N LEU A 22 6.65 24.48 17.98
CA LEU A 22 5.44 23.73 18.30
C LEU A 22 4.64 23.37 17.03
N SER A 23 4.53 24.28 16.05
CA SER A 23 3.86 24.00 14.78
C SER A 23 4.58 22.93 13.95
N VAL A 24 5.92 22.94 13.92
CA VAL A 24 6.73 21.92 13.21
C VAL A 24 6.60 20.57 13.91
N ILE A 25 6.65 20.54 15.24
CA ILE A 25 6.43 19.33 16.04
C ILE A 25 5.01 18.80 15.82
N LEU A 26 4.00 19.67 15.74
CA LEU A 26 2.61 19.28 15.48
C LEU A 26 2.44 18.71 14.06
N LEU A 27 3.08 19.32 13.05
CA LEU A 27 3.11 18.81 11.68
C LEU A 27 3.79 17.44 11.59
N ASP A 28 4.94 17.24 12.27
CA ASP A 28 5.63 15.94 12.31
C ASP A 28 4.82 14.87 13.07
N LEU A 29 4.13 15.24 14.15
CA LEU A 29 3.26 14.34 14.93
C LEU A 29 1.99 13.91 14.14
N LEU A 30 1.44 14.81 13.32
CA LEU A 30 0.36 14.45 12.39
C LEU A 30 0.85 13.48 11.32
N ASN A 31 2.07 13.70 10.80
CA ASN A 31 2.70 12.79 9.85
C ASN A 31 2.99 11.41 10.48
N ARG A 32 3.40 11.37 11.76
CA ARG A 32 3.63 10.12 12.52
C ARG A 32 2.34 9.37 12.86
N LYS A 33 1.17 10.01 12.97
CA LYS A 33 -0.12 9.32 13.16
C LYS A 33 -0.51 8.48 11.94
N CYS A 34 -0.01 8.79 10.74
CA CYS A 34 -0.15 7.91 9.58
C CYS A 34 0.75 6.66 9.65
N ALA A 35 1.84 6.69 10.41
CA ALA A 35 2.77 5.57 10.54
C ALA A 35 2.46 4.60 11.70
N LYS A 36 1.54 4.94 12.62
CA LYS A 36 1.29 4.14 13.85
C LYS A 36 -0.06 3.43 13.92
N ASN A 37 -0.80 3.30 12.82
CA ASN A 37 -1.97 2.42 12.76
C ASN A 37 -1.59 1.00 12.32
N PHE A 38 -0.48 0.47 12.85
CA PHE A 38 -0.13 -0.95 12.77
C PHE A 38 -0.42 -1.58 14.12
N SER A 39 -1.67 -2.01 14.30
CA SER A 39 -2.02 -2.87 15.43
C SER A 39 -1.46 -4.25 15.13
N ILE A 40 -0.49 -4.66 15.94
CA ILE A 40 0.04 -6.01 16.05
C ILE A 40 -1.14 -6.97 16.21
N VAL A 41 -1.33 -7.89 15.27
CA VAL A 41 -2.20 -9.05 15.46
C VAL A 41 -1.32 -10.21 15.91
N GLU A 42 -1.57 -10.67 17.13
CA GLU A 42 -0.88 -11.80 17.76
C GLU A 42 -1.01 -13.08 16.93
N VAL A 43 0.09 -13.83 16.92
CA VAL A 43 0.21 -15.17 16.32
C VAL A 43 -0.74 -16.13 17.04
N GLY A 44 -1.74 -16.62 16.31
CA GLY A 44 -2.66 -17.67 16.78
C GLY A 44 -2.80 -18.77 15.73
N PHE A 45 -2.04 -19.87 15.90
CA PHE A 45 -2.27 -21.14 15.22
C PHE A 45 -3.45 -21.88 15.87
N ARG A 46 -4.54 -22.15 15.13
CA ARG A 46 -5.16 -23.49 14.93
C ARG A 46 -6.64 -23.49 14.49
N THR A 47 -6.89 -24.47 13.62
CA THR A 47 -8.07 -25.35 13.46
C THR A 47 -9.37 -24.80 12.86
N ARG A 48 -9.55 -25.14 11.57
CA ARG A 48 -10.73 -25.73 10.91
C ARG A 48 -12.02 -25.80 11.74
N SER A 49 -13.05 -25.05 11.33
CA SER A 49 -14.44 -25.47 11.48
C SER A 49 -15.33 -24.88 10.37
N LYS A 50 -16.12 -25.76 9.74
CA LYS A 50 -17.09 -25.44 8.68
C LYS A 50 -18.35 -24.81 9.30
N LYS A 51 -18.88 -23.74 8.71
CA LYS A 51 -20.32 -23.43 8.79
C LYS A 51 -20.81 -22.82 7.47
N LYS A 52 -21.90 -23.42 6.98
CA LYS A 52 -22.56 -23.27 5.68
C LYS A 52 -23.79 -22.36 5.85
N GLU A 53 -24.10 -21.57 4.81
CA GLU A 53 -25.39 -21.00 4.35
C GLU A 53 -25.15 -19.60 3.76
N ARG A 54 -25.65 -19.18 2.59
CA ARG A 54 -26.62 -19.74 1.63
C ARG A 54 -26.31 -19.12 0.25
N ASN A 55 -26.64 -19.87 -0.80
CA ASN A 55 -26.16 -19.71 -2.17
C ASN A 55 -26.66 -18.44 -2.88
N LEU A 56 -25.72 -17.63 -3.38
CA LEU A 56 -25.81 -17.08 -4.72
C LEU A 56 -24.72 -17.79 -5.52
N SER A 57 -25.11 -18.80 -6.28
CA SER A 57 -24.21 -19.50 -7.18
C SER A 57 -23.84 -18.57 -8.33
N ASP A 58 -22.80 -17.76 -8.15
CA ASP A 58 -21.96 -17.37 -9.27
C ASP A 58 -20.88 -18.44 -9.40
N ASN A 59 -21.27 -19.60 -9.96
CA ASN A 59 -20.34 -20.63 -10.38
C ASN A 59 -19.66 -20.20 -11.70
N ARG A 60 -19.09 -19.00 -11.70
CA ARG A 60 -17.96 -18.68 -12.57
C ARG A 60 -16.72 -18.85 -11.71
N GLU A 61 -16.30 -20.10 -11.57
CA GLU A 61 -14.88 -20.37 -11.44
C GLU A 61 -14.26 -19.83 -12.72
N SER A 62 -13.82 -18.57 -12.67
CA SER A 62 -13.25 -17.90 -13.83
C SER A 62 -12.07 -18.76 -14.26
N PRO A 63 -11.97 -19.19 -15.53
CA PRO A 63 -10.86 -19.98 -16.04
C PRO A 63 -9.50 -19.24 -16.02
N GLU A 64 -9.40 -18.14 -15.26
CA GLU A 64 -8.30 -17.18 -15.22
C GLU A 64 -7.38 -17.38 -14.00
N THR A 65 -7.77 -18.14 -12.97
CA THR A 65 -6.91 -18.35 -11.79
C THR A 65 -5.67 -19.20 -12.07
N GLU A 66 -5.64 -19.99 -13.15
CA GLU A 66 -4.43 -20.74 -13.54
C GLU A 66 -3.29 -19.83 -14.04
N ASN A 67 -3.59 -18.57 -14.36
CA ASN A 67 -2.61 -17.63 -14.92
C ASN A 67 -1.95 -16.71 -13.88
N TYR A 68 -2.30 -16.84 -12.59
CA TYR A 68 -1.80 -15.96 -11.54
C TYR A 68 -1.23 -16.75 -10.35
N ILE A 69 -0.05 -16.31 -9.88
CA ILE A 69 0.65 -16.83 -8.70
C ILE A 69 0.18 -16.07 -7.44
N LEU A 70 0.10 -14.74 -7.56
CA LEU A 70 -0.28 -13.85 -6.47
C LEU A 70 -1.47 -13.00 -6.92
N HIS A 71 -2.54 -13.03 -6.13
CA HIS A 71 -3.78 -12.32 -6.42
C HIS A 71 -4.47 -11.88 -5.10
N PRO A 72 -4.19 -10.67 -4.61
CA PRO A 72 -4.70 -10.23 -3.31
C PRO A 72 -6.21 -9.99 -3.34
N ALA A 73 -6.95 -10.82 -2.61
CA ALA A 73 -8.41 -10.81 -2.57
C ALA A 73 -9.02 -9.51 -2.01
N ASN A 74 -8.24 -8.75 -1.26
CA ASN A 74 -8.62 -7.50 -0.63
C ASN A 74 -8.46 -6.28 -1.54
N LEU A 75 -7.92 -6.39 -2.77
CA LEU A 75 -7.82 -5.25 -3.69
C LEU A 75 -9.19 -4.62 -4.01
N CYS A 76 -10.25 -5.41 -4.12
CA CYS A 76 -11.61 -4.93 -4.41
C CYS A 76 -12.61 -5.21 -3.26
N LYS A 77 -12.10 -5.55 -2.06
CA LYS A 77 -12.92 -5.91 -0.89
C LYS A 77 -12.45 -5.19 0.37
N ILE A 78 -13.38 -4.88 1.27
CA ILE A 78 -13.10 -4.46 2.65
C ILE A 78 -13.89 -5.39 3.55
N GLY A 79 -13.18 -6.20 4.34
CA GLY A 79 -13.78 -7.34 5.04
C GLY A 79 -14.43 -8.31 4.04
N ASN A 80 -15.70 -8.65 4.26
CA ASN A 80 -16.47 -9.53 3.36
C ASN A 80 -17.28 -8.76 2.31
N SER A 81 -17.20 -7.42 2.30
CA SER A 81 -18.00 -6.59 1.39
C SER A 81 -17.19 -6.17 0.18
N LEU A 82 -17.80 -6.28 -1.01
CA LEU A 82 -17.26 -5.72 -2.24
C LEU A 82 -17.30 -4.20 -2.17
N VAL A 83 -16.25 -3.57 -2.70
CA VAL A 83 -16.13 -2.11 -2.74
C VAL A 83 -16.14 -1.66 -4.19
N HIS A 84 -16.96 -0.65 -4.48
CA HIS A 84 -16.99 -0.01 -5.78
C HIS A 84 -15.82 0.98 -5.88
N LEU A 85 -14.78 0.63 -6.62
CA LEU A 85 -13.64 1.53 -6.84
C LEU A 85 -13.98 2.56 -7.92
N ASP A 86 -13.55 3.80 -7.73
CA ASP A 86 -13.66 4.84 -8.76
C ASP A 86 -12.65 4.55 -9.89
N TYR A 87 -11.41 4.24 -9.50
CA TYR A 87 -10.33 3.86 -10.41
C TYR A 87 -9.45 2.77 -9.80
N LEU A 88 -8.97 1.85 -10.64
CA LEU A 88 -7.88 0.94 -10.33
C LEU A 88 -6.69 1.26 -11.24
N VAL A 89 -5.59 1.67 -10.65
CA VAL A 89 -4.35 2.00 -11.36
C VAL A 89 -3.43 0.78 -11.33
N LEU A 90 -3.17 0.21 -12.50
CA LEU A 90 -2.28 -0.94 -12.66
C LEU A 90 -0.89 -0.46 -13.10
N ILE A 91 0.14 -0.88 -12.37
CA ILE A 91 1.51 -0.41 -12.56
C ILE A 91 2.38 -1.61 -12.91
N TYR A 92 2.90 -1.66 -14.13
CA TYR A 92 3.89 -2.67 -14.50
C TYR A 92 5.21 -2.46 -13.75
N SER A 93 5.69 -3.51 -13.10
CA SER A 93 6.96 -3.49 -12.38
C SER A 93 7.79 -4.72 -12.73
N ALA A 94 9.11 -4.60 -12.62
CA ALA A 94 10.00 -5.75 -12.71
C ALA A 94 10.11 -6.42 -11.33
N PRO A 95 10.29 -7.76 -11.23
CA PRO A 95 10.45 -8.49 -9.98
C PRO A 95 11.42 -7.81 -9.00
N LYS A 96 12.56 -7.33 -9.50
CA LYS A 96 13.64 -6.74 -8.69
C LYS A 96 13.44 -5.26 -8.33
N HIS A 97 12.39 -4.60 -8.82
CA HIS A 97 12.15 -3.17 -8.60
C HIS A 97 11.42 -2.87 -7.28
N PHE A 98 11.93 -3.39 -6.17
CA PHE A 98 11.32 -3.23 -4.84
C PHE A 98 11.30 -1.76 -4.39
N ASP A 99 12.43 -1.07 -4.50
CA ASP A 99 12.57 0.32 -4.07
C ASP A 99 11.67 1.26 -4.90
N GLN A 100 11.52 1.00 -6.20
CA GLN A 100 10.63 1.79 -7.06
C GLN A 100 9.16 1.59 -6.68
N ARG A 101 8.75 0.36 -6.37
CA ARG A 101 7.39 0.10 -5.85
C ARG A 101 7.19 0.83 -4.53
N ASN A 102 8.16 0.77 -3.62
CA ASN A 102 8.07 1.45 -2.34
C ASN A 102 7.98 2.98 -2.49
N ALA A 103 8.82 3.57 -3.35
CA ALA A 103 8.77 5.00 -3.66
C ALA A 103 7.40 5.42 -4.22
N ILE A 104 6.76 4.60 -5.07
CA ILE A 104 5.41 4.87 -5.56
C ILE A 104 4.38 4.81 -4.42
N ARG A 105 4.46 3.80 -3.55
CA ARG A 105 3.60 3.67 -2.36
C ARG A 105 3.69 4.88 -1.44
N GLU A 106 4.90 5.39 -1.22
CA GLU A 106 5.20 6.52 -0.34
C GLU A 106 4.91 7.89 -0.96
N THR A 107 4.55 7.94 -2.24
CA THR A 107 4.28 9.19 -2.95
C THR A 107 2.82 9.28 -3.39
N TRP A 108 2.54 9.22 -4.70
CA TRP A 108 1.21 9.51 -5.22
C TRP A 108 0.20 8.39 -4.93
N ALA A 109 0.65 7.14 -4.73
CA ALA A 109 -0.27 6.02 -4.50
C ALA A 109 -0.92 6.09 -3.10
N SER A 110 -0.23 6.62 -2.08
CA SER A 110 -0.83 6.86 -0.76
C SER A 110 -1.91 7.94 -0.81
N GLU A 111 -1.75 8.93 -1.69
CA GLU A 111 -2.70 10.02 -1.86
C GLU A 111 -3.99 9.56 -2.53
N LEU A 112 -3.91 8.66 -3.52
CA LEU A 112 -5.09 8.07 -4.17
C LEU A 112 -6.06 7.43 -3.19
N LYS A 113 -5.51 6.66 -2.24
CA LYS A 113 -6.28 5.96 -1.20
C LYS A 113 -6.90 6.92 -0.18
N ARG A 114 -6.31 8.10 0.01
CA ARG A 114 -6.77 9.10 0.98
C ARG A 114 -7.89 9.98 0.41
N VAL A 115 -7.79 10.33 -0.87
CA VAL A 115 -8.64 11.35 -1.50
C VAL A 115 -9.82 10.74 -2.27
N SER A 116 -9.72 9.48 -2.71
CA SER A 116 -10.75 8.82 -3.52
C SER A 116 -10.90 7.36 -3.15
N ASN A 117 -11.94 6.69 -3.65
CA ASN A 117 -12.05 5.24 -3.54
C ASN A 117 -11.26 4.55 -4.67
N SER A 118 -10.04 5.03 -4.92
CA SER A 118 -9.14 4.50 -5.94
C SER A 118 -8.00 3.73 -5.30
N ARG A 119 -7.47 2.75 -6.03
CA ARG A 119 -6.35 1.92 -5.56
C ARG A 119 -5.30 1.78 -6.64
N ALA A 120 -4.07 1.53 -6.21
CA ALA A 120 -2.96 1.16 -7.08
C ALA A 120 -2.56 -0.30 -6.80
N ALA A 121 -2.22 -1.03 -7.85
CA ALA A 121 -1.68 -2.38 -7.76
C ALA A 121 -0.51 -2.57 -8.74
N PHE A 122 0.46 -3.40 -8.37
CA PHE A 122 1.63 -3.69 -9.16
C PHE A 122 1.45 -5.01 -9.92
N LEU A 123 1.63 -4.96 -11.25
CA LEU A 123 1.62 -6.11 -12.14
C LEU A 123 3.03 -6.64 -12.32
N LEU A 124 3.27 -7.87 -11.87
CA LEU A 124 4.55 -8.55 -11.95
C LEU A 124 4.42 -9.84 -12.77
N ALA A 125 5.54 -10.20 -13.38
CA ALA A 125 5.75 -11.51 -13.97
C ALA A 125 6.56 -12.40 -13.00
N ARG A 126 6.57 -13.71 -13.24
CA ARG A 126 7.43 -14.66 -12.52
C ARG A 126 8.90 -14.41 -12.84
N THR A 127 9.76 -14.58 -11.85
CA THR A 127 11.22 -14.54 -12.00
C THR A 127 11.84 -15.93 -11.85
N LYS A 128 13.00 -16.17 -12.49
CA LYS A 128 13.83 -17.37 -12.26
C LYS A 128 14.68 -17.28 -10.99
N ASP A 129 14.78 -16.09 -10.42
CA ASP A 129 15.57 -15.83 -9.22
C ASP A 129 14.72 -16.14 -7.99
N ASP A 130 14.93 -17.31 -7.39
CA ASP A 130 14.14 -17.79 -6.25
C ASP A 130 14.24 -16.86 -5.03
N LYS A 131 15.39 -16.20 -4.84
CA LYS A 131 15.55 -15.21 -3.76
C LYS A 131 14.68 -13.98 -4.01
N ALA A 132 14.66 -13.49 -5.24
CA ALA A 132 13.78 -12.40 -5.62
C ALA A 132 12.29 -12.81 -5.54
N GLN A 133 11.95 -14.04 -5.92
CA GLN A 133 10.58 -14.56 -5.83
C GLN A 133 10.10 -14.62 -4.37
N GLY A 134 10.90 -15.17 -3.45
CA GLY A 134 10.55 -15.18 -2.02
C GLY A 134 10.42 -13.78 -1.41
N ALA A 135 11.22 -12.81 -1.88
CA ALA A 135 11.08 -11.42 -1.48
C ALA A 135 9.77 -10.78 -2.00
N ILE A 136 9.34 -11.12 -3.22
CA ILE A 136 8.05 -10.67 -3.79
C ILE A 136 6.88 -11.24 -3.01
N GLU A 137 6.94 -12.51 -2.61
CA GLU A 137 5.89 -13.13 -1.79
C GLU A 137 5.78 -12.44 -0.42
N SER A 138 6.92 -12.12 0.19
CA SER A 138 6.98 -11.37 1.45
C SER A 138 6.41 -9.95 1.30
N GLU A 139 6.77 -9.25 0.22
CA GLU A 139 6.24 -7.94 -0.11
C GLU A 139 4.72 -7.99 -0.37
N SER A 140 4.26 -8.98 -1.13
CA SER A 140 2.84 -9.19 -1.43
C SER A 140 2.04 -9.49 -0.17
N TYR A 141 2.61 -10.24 0.78
CA TYR A 141 1.99 -10.47 2.07
C TYR A 141 1.84 -9.18 2.88
N LEU A 142 2.87 -8.33 2.88
CA LEU A 142 2.88 -7.08 3.64
C LEU A 142 1.95 -6.01 3.06
N HIS A 143 1.95 -5.83 1.74
CA HIS A 143 1.26 -4.72 1.09
C HIS A 143 -0.07 -5.11 0.44
N ALA A 144 -0.25 -6.39 0.09
CA ALA A 144 -1.44 -6.92 -0.57
C ALA A 144 -1.87 -6.13 -1.83
N ASP A 145 -0.88 -5.63 -2.57
CA ASP A 145 -1.06 -4.81 -3.77
C ASP A 145 -0.33 -5.38 -5.01
N ILE A 146 0.20 -6.60 -4.93
CA ILE A 146 0.91 -7.26 -6.02
C ILE A 146 0.00 -8.29 -6.70
N ILE A 147 -0.19 -8.14 -8.00
CA ILE A 147 -0.77 -9.17 -8.86
C ILE A 147 0.37 -9.76 -9.68
N GLN A 148 0.63 -11.05 -9.52
CA GLN A 148 1.72 -11.73 -10.21
C GLN A 148 1.18 -12.80 -11.15
N GLY A 149 1.48 -12.68 -12.44
CA GLY A 149 1.18 -13.69 -13.44
C GLY A 149 2.17 -14.86 -13.44
N THR A 150 1.78 -15.99 -14.03
CA THR A 150 2.63 -17.19 -14.17
C THR A 150 3.70 -17.07 -15.26
N TYR A 151 3.57 -16.09 -16.16
CA TYR A 151 4.51 -15.84 -17.25
C TYR A 151 5.85 -15.29 -16.75
N MET A 152 6.94 -15.60 -17.47
CA MET A 152 8.29 -15.21 -17.08
C MET A 152 8.61 -13.77 -17.50
N ASP A 153 9.24 -13.02 -16.59
CA ASP A 153 9.63 -11.63 -16.85
C ASP A 153 10.78 -11.59 -17.86
N HIS A 154 10.47 -11.17 -19.07
CA HIS A 154 11.45 -10.86 -20.10
C HIS A 154 11.14 -9.49 -20.69
N TYR A 155 12.17 -8.67 -20.92
CA TYR A 155 12.03 -7.33 -21.50
C TYR A 155 11.33 -7.34 -22.87
N GLN A 156 11.49 -8.42 -23.63
CA GLN A 156 10.83 -8.64 -24.93
C GLN A 156 9.32 -8.96 -24.82
N ASN A 157 8.79 -9.18 -23.61
CA ASN A 157 7.40 -9.58 -23.35
C ASN A 157 6.54 -8.43 -22.78
N LEU A 158 6.89 -7.16 -23.03
CA LEU A 158 6.09 -6.00 -22.58
C LEU A 158 4.63 -6.06 -23.09
N THR A 159 4.38 -6.64 -24.27
CA THR A 159 3.03 -6.79 -24.82
C THR A 159 2.20 -7.86 -24.11
N LEU A 160 2.82 -8.90 -23.54
CA LEU A 160 2.14 -9.92 -22.72
C LEU A 160 1.70 -9.35 -21.37
N LYS A 161 2.52 -8.46 -20.79
CA LYS A 161 2.16 -7.69 -19.60
C LYS A 161 0.86 -6.91 -19.82
N ALA A 162 0.67 -6.27 -20.97
CA ALA A 162 -0.51 -5.48 -21.30
C ALA A 162 -1.83 -6.26 -21.47
N LYS A 163 -1.76 -7.59 -21.66
CA LYS A 163 -2.93 -8.44 -21.99
C LYS A 163 -3.45 -9.28 -20.82
N THR A 164 -2.77 -9.24 -19.67
CA THR A 164 -3.23 -9.91 -18.42
C THR A 164 -3.90 -8.88 -17.54
#